data_AF-A0A2K8JLT2-F1
#
_entry.id   AF-A0A2K8JLT2-F1
#
_cell.length_a   1.000
_cell.length_b   1.000
_cell.length_c   1.000
_cell.angle_alpha   90.00
_cell.angle_beta   90.00
_cell.angle_gamma   90.00
#
_symmetry.space_group_name_H-M   'P 1'
#
loop_
_entity.id
_entity.type
_entity.pdbx_description
1 polymer ?
#
loop_
_entity_poly.entity_id
_entity_poly.type
_entity_poly.pdbx_seq_one_letter_code
_entity_poly.pdbx_strand_id
1 'polypeptide(L)'
;MKLLLIIGFAALAAVANAFKDPCICTREYMPVCGTDGKTYGNKCMFNCEKATNNNHLEIAHEGACDEHKKEVENTAQKHCACPFLWAPLCGTNERTYPNECVFKCHQDEDKDVKIAHTGVCKGFPQMQEDEQEIEAIMDPCACDRVL
;
A
#
# COMPACT_ATOMS: atom_id res chain seq x y z
N MET A 1 -22.99 29.90 -59.68
CA MET A 1 -23.47 28.58 -59.20
C MET A 1 -22.37 27.55 -58.89
N LYS A 2 -21.09 27.92 -58.70
CA LYS A 2 -20.01 26.99 -58.26
C LYS A 2 -19.45 27.29 -56.86
N LEU A 3 -20.00 28.28 -56.15
CA LEU A 3 -19.50 28.72 -54.85
C LEU A 3 -20.20 28.05 -53.65
N LEU A 4 -21.33 27.35 -53.87
CA LEU A 4 -22.11 26.72 -52.78
C LEU A 4 -21.67 25.28 -52.45
N LEU A 5 -20.87 24.63 -53.30
CA LEU A 5 -20.44 23.23 -53.09
C LEU A 5 -19.16 23.10 -52.24
N ILE A 6 -18.38 24.18 -52.11
CA ILE A 6 -17.08 24.18 -51.41
C ILE A 6 -17.27 24.26 -49.89
N ILE A 7 -18.34 24.93 -49.46
CA ILE A 7 -18.69 25.13 -48.04
C ILE A 7 -19.19 23.83 -47.39
N GLY A 8 -19.80 22.94 -48.18
CA GLY A 8 -20.26 21.61 -47.70
C GLY A 8 -19.12 20.62 -47.49
N PHE A 9 -18.07 20.65 -48.34
CA PHE A 9 -16.91 19.76 -48.19
C PHE A 9 -15.98 20.18 -47.05
N ALA A 10 -15.81 21.48 -46.82
CA ALA A 10 -15.00 21.96 -45.70
C ALA A 10 -15.64 21.64 -44.34
N ALA A 11 -16.97 21.68 -44.24
CA ALA A 11 -17.69 21.32 -43.03
C ALA A 11 -17.60 19.82 -42.69
N LEU A 12 -17.52 18.92 -43.68
CA LEU A 12 -17.33 17.47 -43.46
C LEU A 12 -15.91 17.09 -43.05
N ALA A 13 -14.90 17.85 -43.49
CA ALA A 13 -13.50 17.61 -43.08
C ALA A 13 -13.18 18.10 -41.66
N ALA A 14 -13.95 19.05 -41.12
CA ALA A 14 -13.71 19.62 -39.78
C ALA A 14 -14.28 18.78 -38.62
N VAL A 15 -15.11 17.77 -38.88
CA VAL A 15 -15.76 16.95 -37.83
C VAL A 15 -15.11 15.59 -37.60
N ALA A 16 -14.02 15.27 -38.31
CA ALA A 16 -13.31 14.00 -38.19
C ALA A 16 -12.17 14.02 -37.15
N ASN A 17 -12.05 15.08 -36.36
CA ASN A 17 -11.23 15.02 -35.15
C ASN A 17 -12.02 14.25 -34.10
N ALA A 18 -11.93 12.93 -34.18
CA ALA A 18 -12.37 12.03 -33.14
C ALA A 18 -11.78 12.52 -31.81
N PHE A 19 -12.65 13.06 -30.94
CA PHE A 19 -12.35 13.29 -29.53
C PHE A 19 -12.02 11.93 -28.92
N LYS A 20 -10.76 11.51 -29.01
CA LYS A 20 -10.27 10.36 -28.27
C LYS A 20 -10.25 10.77 -26.81
N ASP A 21 -11.25 10.31 -26.06
CA ASP A 21 -11.32 10.54 -24.63
C ASP A 21 -9.97 10.13 -24.01
N PRO A 22 -9.24 11.08 -23.38
CA PRO A 22 -7.90 10.82 -22.85
C PRO A 22 -7.90 9.78 -21.73
N CYS A 23 -9.08 9.41 -21.22
CA CYS A 23 -9.27 8.49 -20.11
C CYS A 23 -9.65 7.06 -20.52
N ILE A 24 -9.76 6.77 -21.82
CA ILE A 24 -9.87 5.38 -22.30
C ILE A 24 -8.49 4.74 -22.29
N CYS A 25 -8.20 4.04 -21.20
CA CYS A 25 -6.93 3.37 -20.96
C CYS A 25 -7.08 1.85 -20.88
N THR A 26 -6.06 1.16 -21.37
CA THR A 26 -5.86 -0.25 -21.15
C THR A 26 -5.34 -0.49 -19.71
N ARG A 27 -5.45 -1.73 -19.21
CA ARG A 27 -5.18 -2.10 -17.81
C ARG A 27 -3.77 -2.64 -17.56
N GLU A 28 -2.87 -2.53 -18.52
CA GLU A 28 -1.47 -2.90 -18.34
C GLU A 28 -0.79 -2.00 -17.31
N TYR A 29 0.04 -2.62 -16.49
CA TYR A 29 0.76 -1.96 -15.43
C TYR A 29 2.19 -1.66 -15.90
N MET A 30 2.42 -0.40 -16.26
CA MET A 30 3.72 0.17 -16.63
C MET A 30 3.82 1.54 -15.94
N PRO A 31 4.05 1.55 -14.62
CA PRO A 31 3.77 2.72 -13.80
C PRO A 31 4.71 3.88 -14.09
N VAL A 32 4.23 5.09 -13.83
CA VAL A 32 5.01 6.34 -13.86
C VAL A 32 4.75 7.14 -12.59
N CYS A 33 5.77 7.86 -12.12
CA CYS A 33 5.64 8.77 -10.99
C CYS A 33 5.40 10.19 -11.49
N GLY A 34 4.32 10.82 -11.04
CA GLY A 34 4.04 12.22 -11.34
C GLY A 34 4.86 13.18 -10.47
N THR A 35 5.02 14.43 -10.91
CA THR A 35 5.61 15.51 -10.11
C THR A 35 4.80 15.87 -8.87
N ASP A 36 3.56 15.38 -8.78
CA ASP A 36 2.70 15.44 -7.60
C ASP A 36 2.95 14.30 -6.58
N GLY A 37 3.94 13.43 -6.84
CA GLY A 37 4.28 12.31 -5.98
C GLY A 37 3.28 11.15 -6.04
N LYS A 38 2.37 11.13 -7.02
CA LYS A 38 1.42 10.03 -7.20
C LYS A 38 1.91 9.05 -8.26
N THR A 39 1.72 7.76 -7.97
CA THR A 39 1.92 6.68 -8.93
C THR A 39 0.71 6.56 -9.85
N TYR A 40 0.94 6.61 -11.16
CA TYR A 40 -0.06 6.35 -12.18
C TYR A 40 0.20 4.97 -12.78
N GLY A 41 -0.82 4.11 -12.86
CA GLY A 41 -0.66 2.71 -13.27
C GLY A 41 -0.07 2.52 -14.67
N ASN A 42 -0.27 3.51 -15.54
CA ASN A 42 0.44 3.65 -16.81
C ASN A 42 0.39 5.11 -17.32
N LYS A 43 1.12 5.38 -18.40
CA LYS A 43 1.18 6.69 -19.06
C LYS A 43 -0.18 7.18 -19.58
N CYS A 44 -1.11 6.28 -19.93
CA CYS A 44 -2.46 6.69 -20.33
C CYS A 44 -3.22 7.26 -19.13
N MET A 45 -3.19 6.59 -17.98
CA MET A 45 -3.83 7.10 -16.75
C MET A 45 -3.21 8.43 -16.29
N PHE A 46 -1.89 8.58 -16.42
CA PHE A 46 -1.22 9.86 -16.18
C PHE A 46 -1.75 10.98 -17.10
N ASN A 47 -1.90 10.70 -18.40
CA ASN A 47 -2.38 11.68 -19.37
C ASN A 47 -3.86 12.03 -19.17
N CYS A 48 -4.69 11.06 -18.73
CA CYS A 48 -6.05 11.32 -18.30
C CYS A 48 -6.06 12.35 -17.17
N GLU A 49 -5.32 12.09 -16.07
CA GLU A 49 -5.23 13.03 -14.94
C GLU A 49 -4.73 14.40 -15.37
N LYS A 50 -3.71 14.45 -16.23
CA LYS A 50 -3.17 15.70 -16.77
C LYS A 50 -4.23 16.48 -17.56
N ALA A 51 -5.07 15.78 -18.33
CA ALA A 51 -6.11 16.41 -19.14
C ALA A 51 -7.33 16.84 -18.32
N THR A 52 -7.67 16.13 -17.24
CA THR A 52 -8.90 16.35 -16.48
C THR A 52 -8.71 17.19 -15.22
N ASN A 53 -7.56 17.06 -14.55
CA ASN A 53 -7.36 17.57 -13.18
C ASN A 53 -6.20 18.55 -13.06
N ASN A 54 -5.05 18.27 -13.70
CA ASN A 54 -3.86 19.11 -13.57
C ASN A 54 -3.03 19.16 -14.86
N ASN A 55 -3.24 20.18 -15.69
CA ASN A 55 -2.52 20.35 -16.95
C ASN A 55 -1.01 20.65 -16.79
N HIS A 56 -0.56 20.99 -15.58
CA HIS A 56 0.86 21.18 -15.25
C HIS A 56 1.52 19.93 -14.67
N LEU A 57 0.79 18.81 -14.57
CA LEU A 57 1.35 17.54 -14.14
C LEU A 57 2.42 17.05 -15.14
N GLU A 58 3.59 16.69 -14.64
CA GLU A 58 4.69 16.14 -15.43
C GLU A 58 5.12 14.78 -14.87
N ILE A 59 5.74 13.96 -15.71
CA ILE A 59 6.32 12.69 -15.25
C ILE A 59 7.65 13.02 -14.58
N ALA A 60 7.76 12.72 -13.28
CA ALA A 60 8.99 12.87 -12.53
C ALA A 60 10.01 11.79 -12.93
N HIS A 61 9.58 10.53 -12.98
CA HIS A 61 10.37 9.40 -13.46
C HIS A 61 9.49 8.23 -13.89
N GLU A 62 10.08 7.31 -14.66
CA GLU A 62 9.48 6.01 -14.97
C GLU A 62 9.46 5.13 -13.70
N GLY A 63 8.47 4.23 -13.60
CA GLY A 63 8.23 3.42 -12.41
C GLY A 63 7.24 4.05 -11.42
N ALA A 64 6.82 3.29 -10.42
CA ALA A 64 6.01 3.81 -9.33
C ALA A 64 6.81 4.83 -8.50
N CYS A 65 6.13 5.82 -7.90
CA CYS A 65 6.75 6.67 -6.91
C CYS A 65 7.23 5.82 -5.72
N ASP A 66 8.34 6.22 -5.10
CA ASP A 66 8.79 5.61 -3.87
C ASP A 66 7.75 5.88 -2.75
N GLU A 67 6.94 4.88 -2.39
CA GLU A 67 5.91 5.03 -1.34
C GLU A 67 6.49 5.19 0.09
N HIS A 68 7.81 5.37 0.22
CA HIS A 68 8.48 5.43 1.51
C HIS A 68 9.57 6.50 1.55
N LYS A 69 9.13 7.76 1.63
CA LYS A 69 9.74 8.74 2.56
C LYS A 69 8.67 9.55 3.26
N LYS A 70 7.67 8.88 3.86
CA LYS A 70 7.26 9.37 5.19
C LYS A 70 8.52 9.26 6.03
N GLU A 71 8.88 10.35 6.69
CA GLU A 71 9.95 10.44 7.67
C GLU A 71 9.81 9.30 8.69
N VAL A 72 10.35 8.12 8.37
CA VAL A 72 10.97 7.31 9.39
C VAL A 72 12.23 8.09 9.66
N GLU A 73 12.24 8.82 10.78
CA GLU A 73 13.44 9.39 11.37
C GLU A 73 14.60 8.41 11.16
N ASN A 74 15.78 8.90 10.79
CA ASN A 74 17.02 8.15 10.61
C ASN A 74 17.34 7.21 11.79
N THR A 75 16.61 6.11 11.92
CA THR A 75 16.96 4.93 12.68
C THR A 75 17.47 3.97 11.64
N ALA A 76 18.80 3.89 11.53
CA ALA A 76 19.46 2.84 10.78
C ALA A 76 18.95 1.50 11.32
N GLN A 77 17.91 0.95 10.69
CA GLN A 77 17.31 -0.29 11.13
C GLN A 77 18.34 -1.39 10.92
N LYS A 78 18.88 -1.91 12.02
CA LYS A 78 19.93 -2.91 12.01
C LYS A 78 19.40 -4.16 11.32
N HIS A 79 19.94 -4.44 10.13
CA HIS A 79 19.52 -5.59 9.34
C HIS A 79 20.28 -6.83 9.84
N CYS A 80 19.58 -7.72 10.55
CA CYS A 80 20.16 -8.95 11.09
C CYS A 80 20.18 -10.05 10.02
N ALA A 81 21.37 -10.50 9.62
CA ALA A 81 21.54 -11.67 8.77
C ALA A 81 21.34 -12.97 9.60
N CYS A 82 20.09 -13.30 9.89
CA CYS A 82 19.70 -14.47 10.67
C CYS A 82 18.77 -15.40 9.88
N PRO A 83 18.78 -16.71 10.16
CA PRO A 83 17.80 -17.62 9.56
C PRO A 83 16.38 -17.31 10.06
N PHE A 84 15.38 -17.60 9.24
CA PHE A 84 13.95 -17.54 9.59
C PHE A 84 13.53 -18.74 10.45
N LEU A 85 14.27 -19.01 11.53
CA LEU A 85 13.95 -20.05 12.50
C LEU A 85 13.09 -19.46 13.63
N TRP A 86 11.97 -20.08 13.96
CA TRP A 86 11.13 -19.69 15.09
C TRP A 86 11.44 -20.55 16.31
N ALA A 87 12.29 -20.02 17.20
CA ALA A 87 12.70 -20.61 18.47
C ALA A 87 12.76 -19.48 19.51
N PRO A 88 11.59 -18.98 19.96
CA PRO A 88 11.49 -17.68 20.60
C PRO A 88 12.16 -17.62 21.97
N LEU A 89 12.67 -16.44 22.30
CA LEU A 89 13.28 -16.10 23.58
C LEU A 89 12.66 -14.81 24.12
N CYS A 90 12.41 -14.74 25.42
CA CYS A 90 12.00 -13.51 26.08
C CYS A 90 13.24 -12.83 26.67
N GLY A 91 13.47 -11.58 26.29
CA GLY A 91 14.51 -10.74 26.89
C GLY A 91 14.08 -10.17 28.24
N THR A 92 15.04 -9.72 29.05
CA THR A 92 14.78 -8.97 30.30
C THR A 92 14.15 -7.59 30.05
N ASN A 93 14.14 -7.14 28.80
CA ASN A 93 13.47 -5.91 28.34
C ASN A 93 12.04 -6.19 27.83
N GLU A 94 11.46 -7.34 28.15
CA GLU A 94 10.11 -7.76 27.76
C GLU A 94 9.90 -7.89 26.24
N ARG A 95 10.98 -7.88 25.46
CA ARG A 95 10.94 -8.11 24.01
C ARG A 95 11.09 -9.59 23.69
N THR A 96 10.21 -10.09 22.82
CA THR A 96 10.35 -11.42 22.24
C THR A 96 11.28 -11.39 21.04
N TYR A 97 12.29 -12.26 21.05
CA TYR A 97 13.24 -12.44 19.96
C TYR A 97 12.90 -13.74 19.22
N PRO A 98 12.74 -13.73 17.88
CA PRO A 98 12.34 -14.92 17.10
C PRO A 98 13.26 -16.13 17.28
N ASN A 99 14.55 -15.87 17.48
CA ASN A 99 15.56 -16.88 17.80
C ASN A 99 16.79 -16.23 18.44
N GLU A 100 17.72 -17.08 18.88
CA GLU A 100 18.97 -16.66 19.52
C GLU A 100 19.87 -15.80 18.60
N CYS A 101 19.87 -16.04 17.28
CA CYS A 101 20.63 -15.20 16.35
C CYS A 101 20.11 -13.76 16.38
N VAL A 102 18.78 -13.58 16.33
CA VAL A 102 18.16 -12.26 16.40
C VAL A 102 18.40 -11.61 17.76
N PHE A 103 18.32 -12.37 18.87
CA PHE A 103 18.67 -11.87 20.20
C PHE A 103 20.10 -11.30 20.25
N LYS A 104 21.10 -12.10 19.83
CA LYS A 104 22.50 -11.67 19.80
C LYS A 104 22.75 -10.51 18.84
N CYS A 105 22.06 -10.47 17.70
CA CYS A 105 22.17 -9.38 16.75
C CYS A 105 21.75 -8.03 17.36
N HIS A 106 20.74 -8.01 18.23
CA HIS A 106 20.28 -6.79 18.89
C HIS A 106 21.03 -6.43 20.18
N GLN A 107 21.97 -7.25 20.66
CA GLN A 107 22.71 -6.96 21.89
C GLN A 107 23.58 -5.71 21.82
N ASP A 108 24.01 -5.27 20.63
CA ASP A 108 24.74 -4.00 20.51
C ASP A 108 23.84 -2.77 20.74
N GLU A 109 22.52 -2.92 20.59
CA GLU A 109 21.53 -1.86 20.82
C GLU A 109 21.19 -1.73 22.30
N ASP A 110 21.14 -2.85 23.02
CA ASP A 110 20.88 -2.95 24.45
C ASP A 110 21.76 -4.05 25.04
N LYS A 111 22.93 -3.66 25.59
CA LYS A 111 23.94 -4.61 26.09
C LYS A 111 23.55 -5.27 27.39
N ASP A 112 22.60 -4.69 28.11
CA ASP A 112 22.15 -5.16 29.41
C ASP A 112 21.01 -6.17 29.30
N VAL A 113 20.39 -6.30 28.11
CA VAL A 113 19.37 -7.32 27.85
C VAL A 113 19.97 -8.73 27.96
N LYS A 114 19.37 -9.54 28.84
CA LYS A 114 19.65 -10.97 28.99
C LYS A 114 18.43 -11.76 28.57
N ILE A 115 18.61 -13.06 28.33
CA ILE A 115 17.47 -13.96 28.16
C ILE A 115 16.81 -14.12 29.53
N ALA A 116 15.57 -13.67 29.68
CA ALA A 116 14.75 -13.86 30.86
C ALA A 116 14.24 -15.31 30.94
N HIS A 117 13.68 -15.82 29.84
CA HIS A 117 13.25 -17.21 29.70
C HIS A 117 13.12 -17.61 28.22
N THR A 118 13.06 -18.91 27.96
CA THR A 118 12.69 -19.44 26.64
C THR A 118 11.19 -19.24 26.39
N GLY A 119 10.80 -19.03 25.14
CA GLY A 119 9.43 -18.71 24.75
C GLY A 119 9.19 -17.22 24.54
N VAL A 120 7.96 -16.86 24.16
CA VAL A 120 7.54 -15.48 24.01
C VAL A 120 7.38 -14.81 25.38
N CYS A 121 7.64 -13.50 25.48
CA CYS A 121 7.36 -12.75 26.70
C CYS A 121 5.87 -12.76 27.02
N LYS A 122 5.54 -12.78 28.32
CA LYS A 122 4.16 -12.58 28.79
C LYS A 122 3.86 -11.09 28.74
N GLY A 123 3.32 -10.62 27.62
CA GLY A 123 3.26 -9.18 27.35
C GLY A 123 2.53 -8.80 26.07
N PHE A 124 1.45 -9.50 25.77
CA PHE A 124 0.16 -8.97 25.34
C PHE A 124 -0.83 -9.87 26.09
N PRO A 125 -2.04 -9.41 26.47
CA PRO A 125 -3.08 -10.39 26.77
C PRO A 125 -3.14 -11.29 25.53
N GLN A 126 -2.67 -12.53 25.66
CA GLN A 126 -3.33 -13.63 24.96
C GLN A 126 -4.79 -13.34 25.20
N MET A 127 -5.59 -13.20 24.13
CA MET A 127 -7.05 -13.13 24.23
C MET A 127 -7.41 -14.00 25.42
N GLN A 128 -7.80 -13.35 26.52
CA GLN A 128 -8.08 -14.10 27.72
C GLN A 128 -9.13 -15.10 27.28
N GLU A 129 -8.92 -16.39 27.56
CA GLU A 129 -10.05 -17.27 27.76
C GLU A 129 -10.75 -16.78 29.03
N ASP A 130 -11.31 -15.56 28.96
CA ASP A 130 -12.36 -15.13 29.84
C ASP A 130 -13.57 -15.91 29.33
N GLU A 131 -13.83 -17.02 30.01
CA GLU A 131 -14.92 -17.98 29.82
C GLU A 131 -16.34 -17.36 29.98
N GLN A 132 -16.56 -16.10 29.60
CA GLN A 132 -17.81 -15.37 29.88
C GLN A 132 -18.45 -14.60 28.72
N GLU A 133 -17.94 -14.68 27.48
CA GLU A 133 -18.65 -14.13 26.30
C GLU A 133 -18.71 -15.08 25.09
N ILE A 134 -18.99 -16.37 25.31
CA ILE A 134 -19.34 -17.31 24.21
C ILE A 134 -20.79 -17.86 24.31
N GLU A 135 -21.59 -17.52 25.31
CA GLU A 135 -23.03 -17.87 25.34
C GLU A 135 -23.97 -16.77 24.82
N ALA A 136 -23.69 -16.18 23.65
CA ALA A 136 -24.65 -15.27 23.02
C ALA A 136 -24.72 -15.29 21.48
N ILE A 137 -24.10 -16.26 20.79
CA ILE A 137 -24.23 -16.37 19.32
C ILE A 137 -24.49 -17.80 18.86
N MET A 138 -25.28 -18.55 19.65
CA MET A 138 -26.05 -19.70 19.15
C MET A 138 -27.39 -19.76 19.90
N ASP A 139 -28.17 -18.68 19.85
CA ASP A 139 -29.61 -18.79 20.11
C ASP A 139 -30.31 -19.14 18.77
N PRO A 140 -30.75 -20.39 18.56
CA PRO A 140 -31.41 -20.81 17.33
C PRO A 140 -32.82 -20.21 17.13
N CYS A 141 -33.29 -19.30 18.00
CA CYS A 141 -34.67 -18.77 17.96
C CYS A 141 -34.83 -17.29 17.55
N ALA A 142 -33.79 -16.59 17.07
CA ALA A 142 -33.90 -15.16 16.73
C ALA A 142 -34.40 -14.82 15.30
N CYS A 143 -35.20 -15.68 14.66
CA CYS A 143 -35.68 -15.45 13.28
C CYS A 143 -36.97 -14.63 13.12
N ASP A 144 -37.59 -14.08 14.18
CA ASP A 144 -38.91 -13.43 14.07
C ASP A 144 -39.00 -11.97 14.55
N ARG A 145 -38.01 -11.12 14.24
CA ARG A 145 -38.21 -9.66 14.34
C ARG A 145 -37.66 -8.90 13.14
N VAL A 146 -38.29 -9.13 11.99
CA VAL A 146 -38.41 -8.12 10.92
C VAL A 146 -39.90 -7.94 10.62
N LEU A 147 -40.52 -6.99 11.31
CA LEU A 147 -41.69 -6.22 10.87
C LEU A 147 -41.55 -4.80 11.41
#